data_AF-A0A3N4IBM5-F1
#
_entry.id   AF-A0A3N4IBM5-F1
#
_cell.length_a   1.000
_cell.length_b   1.000
_cell.length_c   1.000
_cell.angle_alpha   90.00
_cell.angle_beta   90.00
_cell.angle_gamma   90.00
#
_symmetry.space_group_name_H-M   'P 1'
#
loop_
_entity.id
_entity.type
_entity.pdbx_description
1 polymer ?
#
loop_
_entity_poly.entity_id
_entity_poly.type
_entity_poly.pdbx_seq_one_letter_code
_entity_poly.pdbx_strand_id
1 'polypeptide(L)'
;SNRLLSIIAVHGLNGHPENTWRHNDGHFWLTESLVDSLKPHSVSIWTYGYDASRFFRKSSSTVRIIAETFLRFLSGRANFLTSKTIIFIGHSLGGLVIKKAILLAKNNYKDRYPDLYPSIYGAVFLGTPHQGSALANYGTNLMRLF
;
A
#
# COMPACT_ATOMS: atom_id res chain seq x y z
N SER A 1 3.16 27.32 1.69
CA SER A 1 2.40 26.51 0.72
C SER A 1 1.80 25.33 1.45
N ASN A 2 0.47 25.21 1.55
CA ASN A 2 -0.16 24.12 2.32
C ASN A 2 -0.08 22.81 1.52
N ARG A 3 0.95 21.99 1.76
CA ARG A 3 1.16 20.73 1.05
C ARG A 3 0.16 19.71 1.59
N LEU A 4 -0.78 19.26 0.76
CA LEU A 4 -1.82 18.31 1.18
C LEU A 4 -1.19 16.94 1.48
N LEU A 5 -1.65 16.26 2.54
CA LEU A 5 -1.22 14.89 2.85
C LEU A 5 -2.08 13.89 2.06
N SER A 6 -1.46 12.97 1.34
CA SER A 6 -2.13 11.83 0.71
C SER A 6 -1.74 10.55 1.41
N ILE A 7 -2.73 9.81 1.89
CA ILE A 7 -2.55 8.46 2.43
C ILE A 7 -3.09 7.48 1.41
N ILE A 8 -2.25 6.54 0.97
CA ILE A 8 -2.62 5.54 -0.03
C ILE A 8 -2.45 4.15 0.58
N ALA A 9 -3.58 3.48 0.81
CA ALA A 9 -3.65 2.18 1.44
C ALA A 9 -3.69 1.05 0.39
N VAL A 10 -2.89 0.00 0.58
CA VAL A 10 -2.75 -1.14 -0.34
C VAL A 10 -3.03 -2.44 0.40
N HIS A 11 -4.07 -3.15 -0.03
CA HIS A 11 -4.53 -4.38 0.65
C HIS A 11 -3.64 -5.59 0.34
N GLY A 12 -3.87 -6.68 1.08
CA GLY A 12 -3.14 -7.95 0.93
C GLY A 12 -3.81 -8.97 -0.01
N LEU A 13 -3.31 -10.21 0.02
CA LEU A 13 -3.91 -11.34 -0.71
C LEU A 13 -5.36 -11.57 -0.24
N ASN A 14 -6.28 -11.83 -1.17
CA ASN A 14 -7.72 -12.00 -0.91
C ASN A 14 -8.39 -10.80 -0.19
N GLY A 15 -7.72 -9.66 -0.09
CA GLY A 15 -8.29 -8.44 0.47
C GLY A 15 -9.13 -7.68 -0.57
N HIS A 16 -10.02 -6.83 -0.09
CA HIS A 16 -10.75 -5.84 -0.89
C HIS A 16 -10.24 -4.43 -0.55
N PRO A 17 -10.12 -3.50 -1.51
CA PRO A 17 -9.69 -2.12 -1.24
C PRO A 17 -10.51 -1.42 -0.16
N GLU A 18 -11.77 -1.78 0.05
CA GLU A 18 -12.61 -1.21 1.12
C GLU A 18 -12.64 -2.10 2.38
N ASN A 19 -13.03 -3.37 2.24
CA ASN A 19 -13.29 -4.25 3.39
C ASN A 19 -12.02 -4.51 4.22
N THR A 20 -10.84 -4.44 3.61
CA THR A 20 -9.57 -4.63 4.35
C THR A 20 -9.38 -3.60 5.46
N TRP A 21 -9.97 -2.41 5.33
CA TRP A 21 -9.82 -1.32 6.28
C TRP A 21 -11.13 -0.99 7.00
N ARG A 22 -12.10 -1.90 6.94
CA ARG A 22 -13.35 -1.80 7.66
C ARG A 22 -13.34 -2.79 8.82
N HIS A 23 -13.69 -2.33 10.01
CA HIS A 23 -13.90 -3.19 11.15
C HIS A 23 -15.23 -3.96 11.01
N ASN A 24 -15.42 -5.01 11.80
CA ASN A 24 -16.58 -5.91 11.67
C ASN A 24 -17.93 -5.22 11.98
N ASP A 25 -17.91 -4.12 12.74
CA ASP A 25 -19.07 -3.26 13.00
C ASP A 25 -19.39 -2.30 11.85
N GLY A 26 -18.61 -2.34 10.77
CA GLY A 26 -18.76 -1.45 9.63
C GLY A 26 -17.91 -0.19 9.71
N HIS A 27 -17.11 0.05 10.74
CA HIS A 27 -16.29 1.26 10.88
C HIS A 27 -15.12 1.31 9.90
N PHE A 28 -15.08 2.28 8.98
CA PHE A 28 -13.98 2.48 8.03
C PHE A 28 -12.93 3.43 8.60
N TRP A 29 -12.02 2.86 9.39
CA TRP A 29 -11.14 3.62 10.28
C TRP A 29 -10.18 4.59 9.55
N LEU A 30 -9.87 4.36 8.27
CA LEU A 30 -9.00 5.26 7.49
C LEU A 30 -9.59 6.66 7.32
N THR A 31 -10.91 6.78 7.16
CA THR A 31 -11.56 8.10 7.03
C THR A 31 -12.23 8.53 8.32
N GLU A 32 -12.70 7.58 9.14
CA GLU A 32 -13.52 7.90 10.31
C GLU A 32 -12.68 8.16 11.57
N SER A 33 -11.52 7.51 11.74
CA SER A 33 -10.66 7.73 12.93
C SER A 33 -9.31 8.36 12.59
N LEU A 34 -8.68 7.92 11.50
CA LEU A 34 -7.35 8.38 11.14
C LEU A 34 -7.36 9.84 10.69
N VAL A 35 -8.31 10.25 9.84
CA VAL A 35 -8.42 11.65 9.41
C VAL A 35 -8.69 12.58 10.60
N ASP A 36 -9.55 12.16 11.54
CA ASP A 36 -9.83 12.91 12.76
C ASP A 36 -8.58 13.10 13.62
N SER A 37 -7.77 12.05 13.75
CA SER A 37 -6.50 12.08 14.49
C SER A 37 -5.42 12.96 13.85
N LEU A 38 -5.57 13.33 12.56
CA LEU A 38 -4.60 14.11 11.80
C LEU A 38 -4.97 15.60 11.69
N LYS A 39 -6.09 16.05 12.29
CA LYS A 39 -6.47 17.47 12.32
C LYS A 39 -5.35 18.32 12.96
N PRO A 40 -5.09 19.55 12.46
CA PRO A 40 -5.85 20.28 11.44
C PRO A 40 -5.39 20.01 9.99
N HIS A 41 -4.59 18.96 9.74
CA HIS A 41 -4.03 18.72 8.41
C HIS A 41 -5.12 18.29 7.43
N SER A 42 -5.10 18.82 6.21
CA SER A 42 -5.98 18.36 5.13
C SER A 42 -5.42 17.08 4.51
N VAL A 43 -6.15 15.98 4.65
CA VAL A 43 -5.73 14.64 4.23
C VAL A 43 -6.65 14.09 3.14
N SER A 44 -6.07 13.49 2.10
CA SER A 44 -6.79 12.69 1.10
C SER A 44 -6.51 11.20 1.34
N ILE A 45 -7.54 10.38 1.47
CA ILE A 45 -7.43 8.92 1.60
C ILE A 45 -7.71 8.25 0.26
N TRP A 46 -6.85 7.29 -0.11
CA TRP A 46 -7.03 6.45 -1.30
C TRP A 46 -6.81 4.98 -0.93
N THR A 47 -7.58 4.08 -1.53
CA THR A 47 -7.37 2.64 -1.42
C THR A 47 -7.07 2.06 -2.80
N TYR A 48 -5.96 1.36 -2.93
CA TYR A 48 -5.58 0.70 -4.19
C TYR A 48 -5.99 -0.77 -4.16
N GLY A 49 -6.82 -1.14 -5.13
CA GLY A 49 -7.32 -2.50 -5.35
C GLY A 49 -6.54 -3.24 -6.44
N TYR A 50 -6.21 -4.51 -6.21
CA TYR A 50 -5.71 -5.40 -7.25
C TYR A 50 -6.20 -6.84 -7.02
N ASP A 51 -6.46 -7.59 -8.10
CA ASP A 51 -6.90 -8.98 -7.99
C ASP A 51 -5.73 -9.88 -7.59
N ALA A 52 -5.50 -9.98 -6.28
CA ALA A 52 -4.44 -10.79 -5.72
C ALA A 52 -4.68 -12.31 -5.90
N SER A 53 -5.92 -12.73 -6.17
CA SER A 53 -6.26 -14.15 -6.33
C SER A 53 -5.66 -14.75 -7.59
N ARG A 54 -5.58 -13.97 -8.69
CA ARG A 54 -4.86 -14.35 -9.93
C ARG A 54 -3.35 -14.49 -9.73
N PHE A 55 -2.86 -14.04 -8.58
CA PHE A 55 -1.46 -13.90 -8.24
C PHE A 55 -1.07 -14.83 -7.06
N PHE A 56 -1.87 -15.86 -6.81
CA PHE A 56 -1.79 -16.76 -5.64
C PHE A 56 -0.42 -17.42 -5.44
N ARG A 57 0.38 -17.57 -6.51
CA ARG A 57 1.79 -17.92 -6.40
C ARG A 57 2.55 -16.67 -5.96
N LYS A 58 2.67 -16.47 -4.63
CA LYS A 58 3.43 -15.40 -3.96
C LYS A 58 4.92 -15.43 -4.35
N SER A 59 5.20 -15.13 -5.61
CA SER A 59 6.54 -15.10 -6.16
C SER A 59 7.04 -13.66 -6.23
N SER A 60 8.34 -13.49 -6.19
CA SER A 60 8.96 -12.18 -6.34
C SER A 60 8.60 -11.48 -7.65
N SER A 61 8.36 -12.25 -8.74
CA SER A 61 7.93 -11.71 -10.03
C SER A 61 6.49 -11.19 -9.97
N THR A 62 5.59 -11.89 -9.29
CA THR A 62 4.21 -11.46 -9.06
C THR A 62 4.13 -10.14 -8.29
N VAL A 63 4.85 -10.03 -7.17
CA VAL A 63 4.91 -8.78 -6.38
C VAL A 63 5.45 -7.62 -7.24
N ARG A 64 6.45 -7.90 -8.08
CA ARG A 64 7.00 -6.91 -9.01
C ARG A 64 5.95 -6.42 -10.01
N ILE A 65 5.19 -7.32 -10.64
CA ILE A 65 4.15 -6.95 -11.63
C ILE A 65 3.07 -6.06 -11.00
N ILE A 66 2.63 -6.41 -9.79
CA ILE A 66 1.64 -5.61 -9.06
C ILE A 66 2.22 -4.23 -8.72
N ALA A 67 3.46 -4.17 -8.23
CA ALA A 67 4.14 -2.91 -7.92
C ALA A 67 4.32 -2.01 -9.15
N GLU A 68 4.67 -2.57 -10.32
CA GLU A 68 4.78 -1.80 -11.56
C GLU A 68 3.41 -1.26 -12.02
N THR A 69 2.35 -2.07 -11.88
CA THR A 69 0.98 -1.64 -12.20
C THR A 69 0.51 -0.54 -11.26
N PHE A 70 0.81 -0.68 -9.96
CA PHE A 70 0.54 0.34 -8.96
C PHE A 70 1.26 1.65 -9.27
N LEU A 71 2.56 1.62 -9.60
CA LEU A 71 3.29 2.83 -9.98
C LEU A 71 2.74 3.48 -11.24
N ARG A 72 2.38 2.71 -12.28
CA ARG A 72 1.74 3.26 -13.48
C ARG A 72 0.43 3.97 -13.15
N PHE A 73 -0.38 3.38 -12.26
CA PHE A 73 -1.62 3.98 -11.78
C PHE A 73 -1.39 5.31 -11.06
N LEU A 74 -0.36 5.39 -10.21
CA LEU A 74 0.02 6.63 -9.51
C LEU A 74 0.58 7.68 -10.48
N SER A 75 1.44 7.30 -11.42
CA SER A 75 1.99 8.22 -12.43
C SER A 75 0.92 8.82 -13.32
N GLY A 76 -0.10 8.04 -13.70
CA GLY A 76 -1.26 8.57 -14.43
C GLY A 76 -2.06 9.61 -13.64
N ARG A 77 -1.82 9.72 -12.32
CA ARG A 77 -2.43 10.70 -11.41
C ARG A 77 -1.41 11.68 -10.84
N ALA A 78 -0.20 11.75 -11.41
CA ALA A 78 0.91 12.55 -10.89
C ALA A 78 0.46 13.99 -10.62
N ASN A 79 -0.24 14.65 -11.54
CA ASN A 79 -0.72 16.03 -11.38
C ASN A 79 -1.55 16.27 -10.10
N PHE A 80 -2.20 15.25 -9.53
CA PHE A 80 -2.95 15.33 -8.27
C PHE A 80 -2.12 14.97 -7.03
N LEU A 81 -0.96 14.35 -7.23
CA LEU A 81 -0.09 13.80 -6.18
C LEU A 81 1.23 14.56 -6.03
N THR A 82 1.70 15.27 -7.06
CA THR A 82 3.00 15.98 -7.07
C THR A 82 3.06 17.15 -6.09
N SER A 83 1.92 17.77 -5.78
CA SER A 83 1.80 18.80 -4.74
C SER A 83 1.55 18.24 -3.34
N LYS A 84 1.63 16.91 -3.17
CA LYS A 84 1.25 16.22 -1.93
C LYS A 84 2.43 15.51 -1.28
N THR A 85 2.33 15.32 0.03
CA THR A 85 3.18 14.38 0.78
C THR A 85 2.47 13.03 0.75
N ILE A 86 3.14 11.97 0.31
CA ILE A 86 2.53 10.64 0.17
C ILE A 86 3.02 9.73 1.29
N ILE A 87 2.08 9.17 2.06
CA ILE A 87 2.32 8.09 3.01
C ILE A 87 1.56 6.86 2.53
N PHE A 88 2.25 5.72 2.42
CA PHE A 88 1.60 4.45 2.11
C PHE A 88 1.18 3.70 3.38
N ILE A 89 0.08 2.96 3.32
CA ILE A 89 -0.29 1.99 4.34
C ILE A 89 -0.44 0.63 3.67
N GLY A 90 0.38 -0.35 4.05
CA GLY A 90 0.38 -1.68 3.46
C GLY A 90 -0.09 -2.74 4.44
N HIS A 91 -1.12 -3.51 4.08
CA HIS A 91 -1.52 -4.70 4.83
C HIS A 91 -1.01 -5.97 4.15
N SER A 92 -0.39 -6.88 4.93
CA SER A 92 0.05 -8.20 4.46
C SER A 92 0.86 -8.12 3.15
N LEU A 93 0.42 -8.77 2.06
CA LEU A 93 1.08 -8.70 0.75
C LEU A 93 1.21 -7.27 0.21
N GLY A 94 0.25 -6.38 0.51
CA GLY A 94 0.25 -4.99 0.07
C GLY A 94 1.48 -4.21 0.57
N GLY A 95 2.00 -4.55 1.75
CA GLY A 95 3.26 -3.97 2.24
C GLY A 95 4.47 -4.38 1.40
N LEU A 96 4.51 -5.61 0.88
CA LEU A 96 5.58 -6.05 -0.03
C LEU A 96 5.46 -5.35 -1.39
N VAL A 97 4.23 -5.16 -1.88
CA VAL A 97 3.96 -4.37 -3.09
C VAL A 97 4.48 -2.95 -2.93
N ILE A 98 4.17 -2.28 -1.81
CA ILE A 98 4.67 -0.93 -1.51
C ILE A 98 6.20 -0.89 -1.47
N LYS A 99 6.85 -1.82 -0.75
CA LYS A 99 8.32 -1.88 -0.70
C LYS A 99 8.93 -1.99 -2.10
N LYS A 100 8.37 -2.87 -2.93
CA LYS A 100 8.85 -3.07 -4.30
C LYS A 100 8.58 -1.84 -5.17
N ALA A 101 7.43 -1.18 -5.01
CA ALA A 101 7.09 0.03 -5.72
C ALA A 101 8.02 1.19 -5.37
N ILE A 102 8.31 1.43 -4.09
CA ILE A 102 9.26 2.47 -3.66
C ILE A 102 10.64 2.20 -4.27
N LEU A 103 11.12 0.95 -4.24
CA LEU A 103 12.41 0.59 -4.83
C LEU A 103 12.44 0.85 -6.35
N LEU A 104 11.38 0.47 -7.07
CA LEU A 104 11.27 0.71 -8.50
C LEU A 104 11.18 2.20 -8.84
N ALA A 105 10.41 2.97 -8.06
CA ALA A 105 10.30 4.41 -8.20
C ALA A 105 11.66 5.08 -7.97
N LYS A 106 12.38 4.71 -6.90
CA LYS A 106 13.74 5.17 -6.61
C LYS A 106 14.70 4.86 -7.74
N ASN A 107 14.67 3.65 -8.30
CA ASN A 107 15.63 3.27 -9.33
C ASN A 107 15.34 3.93 -10.69
N ASN A 108 14.14 4.47 -10.91
CA ASN A 108 13.73 5.10 -12.15
C ASN A 108 13.23 6.54 -11.94
N TYR A 109 13.66 7.20 -10.85
CA TYR A 109 13.08 8.51 -10.50
C TYR A 109 13.42 9.56 -11.55
N LYS A 110 14.64 9.58 -12.09
CA LYS A 110 15.05 10.59 -13.08
C LYS A 110 14.23 10.52 -14.38
N ASP A 111 13.87 9.31 -14.81
CA ASP A 111 13.31 9.09 -16.15
C ASP A 111 11.80 8.85 -16.15
N ARG A 112 11.27 8.17 -15.12
CA ARG A 112 9.88 7.70 -15.10
C ARG A 112 9.04 8.25 -13.96
N TYR A 113 9.69 8.62 -12.85
CA TYR A 113 8.99 9.03 -11.61
C TYR A 113 9.60 10.28 -10.97
N PRO A 114 9.90 11.36 -11.73
CA PRO A 114 10.68 12.49 -11.23
C PRO A 114 9.99 13.24 -10.10
N ASP A 115 8.66 13.32 -10.14
CA ASP A 115 7.87 14.00 -9.12
C ASP A 115 7.22 13.05 -8.12
N LEU A 116 6.99 11.80 -8.52
CA LEU A 116 6.35 10.81 -7.66
C LEU A 116 7.29 10.36 -6.54
N TYR A 117 8.54 9.97 -6.86
CA TYR A 117 9.46 9.45 -5.85
C TYR A 117 9.78 10.49 -4.76
N PRO A 118 10.11 11.77 -5.06
CA PRO A 118 10.33 12.79 -4.04
C PRO A 118 9.09 13.12 -3.20
N SER A 119 7.88 12.80 -3.69
CA SER A 119 6.64 13.00 -2.94
C SER A 119 6.37 11.88 -1.94
N ILE A 120 7.06 10.74 -2.03
CA ILE A 120 6.91 9.63 -1.08
C ILE A 120 7.69 9.94 0.19
N TYR A 121 6.97 10.18 1.29
CA TYR A 121 7.54 10.43 2.60
C TYR A 121 7.87 9.15 3.36
N GLY A 122 6.98 8.15 3.27
CA GLY A 122 7.16 6.92 4.02
C GLY A 122 6.05 5.90 3.83
N ALA A 123 6.12 4.82 4.61
CA ALA A 123 5.14 3.75 4.60
C ALA A 123 4.94 3.16 6.01
N VAL A 124 3.69 2.80 6.31
CA VAL A 124 3.29 2.03 7.50
C VAL A 124 2.94 0.61 7.06
N PHE A 125 3.40 -0.39 7.81
CA PHE A 125 3.18 -1.81 7.47
C PHE A 125 2.39 -2.52 8.57
N LEU A 126 1.27 -3.12 8.18
CA LEU A 126 0.38 -3.88 9.06
C LEU A 126 0.46 -5.36 8.66
N GLY A 127 0.94 -6.23 9.55
CA GLY A 127 1.01 -7.69 9.29
C GLY A 127 1.78 -8.10 8.04
N THR A 128 2.75 -7.29 7.57
CA THR A 128 3.49 -7.54 6.33
C THR A 128 4.63 -8.55 6.56
N PRO A 129 4.71 -9.68 5.83
CA PRO A 129 5.74 -10.68 6.01
C PRO A 129 7.07 -10.25 5.36
N HIS A 130 7.81 -9.36 6.03
CA HIS A 130 8.98 -8.68 5.47
C HIS A 130 10.14 -9.59 5.05
N GLN A 131 10.30 -10.77 5.65
CA GLN A 131 11.39 -11.71 5.38
C GLN A 131 10.96 -12.87 4.46
N GLY A 132 9.77 -12.80 3.86
CA GLY A 132 9.22 -13.92 3.09
C GLY A 132 8.60 -15.01 3.97
N SER A 133 7.96 -15.98 3.30
CA SER A 133 7.10 -17.02 3.89
C SER A 133 7.82 -18.11 4.71
N ALA A 134 9.12 -17.96 5.02
CA ALA A 134 9.80 -18.91 5.90
C ALA A 134 9.14 -18.96 7.29
N LEU A 135 8.67 -17.82 7.82
CA LEU A 135 7.87 -17.76 9.05
C LEU A 135 6.38 -18.11 8.84
N ALA A 136 5.85 -17.97 7.61
CA ALA A 136 4.48 -18.36 7.30
C ALA A 136 4.31 -19.89 7.29
N ASN A 137 5.35 -20.65 6.91
CA ASN A 137 5.34 -22.10 6.96
C ASN A 137 5.37 -22.67 8.39
N TYR A 138 5.81 -21.89 9.40
CA TYR A 138 5.64 -22.28 10.80
C TYR A 138 4.22 -21.98 11.31
N GLY A 139 3.56 -20.92 10.81
CA GLY A 139 2.19 -20.56 11.19
C GLY A 139 1.10 -21.48 10.63
N THR A 140 1.27 -22.05 9.43
CA THR A 140 0.28 -22.97 8.83
C THR A 140 0.24 -24.36 9.50
N ASN A 141 1.28 -24.78 10.21
CA ASN A 141 1.23 -25.99 11.02
C ASN A 141 0.56 -25.77 12.38
N LEU A 142 0.55 -24.53 12.90
CA LEU A 142 -0.15 -24.18 14.15
C LEU A 142 -1.64 -23.87 13.94
N MET A 143 -2.06 -23.41 12.75
CA MET A 143 -3.48 -23.18 12.41
C MET A 143 -4.24 -24.44 11.95
N ARG A 144 -3.67 -25.64 12.12
CA ARG A 144 -4.35 -26.93 11.88
C ARG A 144 -4.65 -27.73 13.16
N LEU A 145 -4.50 -27.11 14.34
CA LEU A 145 -4.69 -27.77 15.64
C LEU A 145 -5.67 -27.05 16.58
N PHE A 146 -6.57 -26.22 16.07
CA PHE A 146 -7.77 -25.78 16.78
C PHE A 146 -8.98 -25.83 15.86
#